data_AF-A0A950YUB0-F1
#
_entry.id   AF-A0A950YUB0-F1
#
_cell.length_a   1.000
_cell.length_b   1.000
_cell.length_c   1.000
_cell.angle_alpha   90.00
_cell.angle_beta   90.00
_cell.angle_gamma   90.00
#
_symmetry.space_group_name_H-M   'P 1'
#
loop_
_entity.id
_entity.type
_entity.pdbx_description
1 polymer ?
#
loop_
_entity_poly.entity_id
_entity_poly.type
_entity_poly.pdbx_seq_one_letter_code
_entity_poly.pdbx_strand_id
1 'polypeptide(L)'
;MWLLIGVVGAFAGIAIVNTSVMAMADRRAELALVRLIGATRRQAARMIAAEATVTALVGAGAGALAARLAVARIADGRPGWHIVVPPTPFGGIVAGAAALALLGSLPPTDRSSRRPRRQSIAIELAELSISTDWNWGEGAARLAGEVG
;
A
#
# COMPACT_ATOMS: atom_id res chain seq x y z
N MET A 1 -1.27 20.18 -20.79
CA MET A 1 -1.17 20.44 -19.32
C MET A 1 -2.12 19.55 -18.52
N TRP A 2 -3.43 19.55 -18.82
CA TRP A 2 -4.43 18.70 -18.12
C TRP A 2 -4.14 17.19 -18.17
N LEU A 3 -3.69 16.67 -19.33
CA LEU A 3 -3.33 15.26 -19.47
C LEU A 3 -2.18 14.86 -18.52
N LEU A 4 -1.15 15.70 -18.40
CA LEU A 4 0.00 15.41 -17.54
C LEU A 4 -0.39 15.43 -16.06
N ILE A 5 -1.21 16.40 -15.66
CA ILE A 5 -1.78 16.45 -14.30
C ILE A 5 -2.63 15.20 -14.03
N GLY A 6 -3.44 14.79 -14.99
CA GLY A 6 -4.26 13.58 -14.89
C GLY A 6 -3.42 12.31 -14.73
N VAL A 7 -2.36 12.14 -15.54
CA VAL A 7 -1.47 10.97 -15.48
C VAL A 7 -0.71 10.91 -14.16
N VAL A 8 -0.12 12.03 -13.73
CA VAL A 8 0.60 12.11 -12.44
C VAL A 8 -0.37 11.88 -11.27
N GLY A 9 -1.57 12.45 -11.33
CA GLY A 9 -2.61 12.24 -10.33
C GLY A 9 -3.07 10.78 -10.27
N ALA A 10 -3.27 10.12 -11.41
CA ALA A 10 -3.63 8.71 -11.47
C ALA A 10 -2.54 7.82 -10.89
N PHE A 11 -1.27 8.06 -11.25
CA PHE A 11 -0.13 7.34 -10.69
C PHE A 11 -0.05 7.50 -9.17
N ALA A 12 -0.16 8.73 -8.67
CA ALA A 12 -0.17 9.01 -7.24
C ALA A 12 -1.34 8.30 -6.54
N GLY A 13 -2.54 8.32 -7.14
CA GLY A 13 -3.71 7.61 -6.63
C GLY A 13 -3.48 6.11 -6.50
N ILE A 14 -2.91 5.47 -7.53
CA ILE A 14 -2.58 4.04 -7.50
C ILE A 14 -1.58 3.73 -6.39
N ALA A 15 -0.52 4.54 -6.26
CA ALA A 15 0.48 4.38 -5.21
C ALA A 15 -0.14 4.50 -3.81
N ILE A 16 -0.98 5.52 -3.59
CA ILE A 16 -1.70 5.72 -2.32
C ILE A 16 -2.58 4.51 -2.01
N VAL A 17 -3.34 4.01 -2.99
CA VAL A 17 -4.21 2.84 -2.80
C VAL A 17 -3.38 1.61 -2.45
N ASN A 18 -2.29 1.36 -3.17
CA ASN A 18 -1.43 0.21 -2.94
C ASN A 18 -0.86 0.18 -1.51
N THR A 19 -0.31 1.31 -1.06
CA THR A 19 0.19 1.43 0.31
C THR A 19 -0.94 1.30 1.34
N SER A 20 -2.09 1.92 1.06
CA SER A 20 -3.24 1.85 1.96
C SER A 20 -3.74 0.41 2.14
N VAL A 21 -3.80 -0.36 1.05
CA VAL A 21 -4.18 -1.78 1.08
C VAL A 21 -3.19 -2.62 1.86
N MET A 22 -1.88 -2.43 1.63
CA MET A 22 -0.84 -3.13 2.37
C MET A 22 -0.93 -2.84 3.87
N ALA A 23 -1.03 -1.56 4.23
CA ALA A 23 -1.09 -1.17 5.63
C ALA A 23 -2.38 -1.68 6.31
N MET A 24 -3.53 -1.70 5.61
CA MET A 24 -4.74 -2.34 6.12
C MET A 24 -4.56 -3.83 6.38
N ALA A 25 -3.80 -4.55 5.55
CA ALA A 25 -3.57 -5.98 5.71
C ALA A 25 -2.80 -6.29 7.03
N ASP A 26 -1.75 -5.53 7.32
CA ASP A 26 -0.96 -5.66 8.55
C ASP A 26 -1.81 -5.35 9.79
N ARG A 27 -2.54 -4.22 9.79
CA ARG A 27 -3.42 -3.84 10.93
C ARG A 27 -4.54 -4.86 11.18
N ARG A 28 -5.04 -5.59 10.17
CA ARG A 28 -6.04 -6.66 10.38
C ARG A 28 -5.47 -7.82 11.18
N ALA A 29 -4.19 -8.17 10.98
CA ALA A 29 -3.53 -9.22 11.75
C ALA A 29 -3.34 -8.81 13.21
N GLU A 30 -2.93 -7.55 13.44
CA GLU A 30 -2.80 -6.99 14.78
C GLU A 30 -4.15 -6.91 15.51
N LEU A 31 -5.20 -6.38 14.86
CA LEU A 31 -6.54 -6.28 15.47
C LEU A 31 -7.17 -7.64 15.76
N ALA A 32 -6.83 -8.69 15.02
CA ALA A 32 -7.23 -10.06 15.34
C ALA A 32 -6.61 -10.53 16.67
N LEU A 33 -5.34 -10.18 16.92
CA LEU A 33 -4.67 -10.44 18.20
C LEU A 33 -5.28 -9.62 19.34
N VAL A 34 -5.54 -8.32 19.12
CA VAL A 34 -6.13 -7.45 20.15
C VAL A 34 -7.58 -7.86 20.47
N ARG A 35 -8.32 -8.45 19.51
CA ARG A 35 -9.65 -9.02 19.77
C ARG A 35 -9.61 -10.28 20.66
N LEU A 36 -8.54 -11.07 20.61
CA LEU A 36 -8.38 -12.24 21.48
C LEU A 36 -8.20 -11.83 22.95
N ILE A 37 -7.73 -10.62 23.21
CA ILE A 37 -7.58 -10.02 24.55
C ILE A 37 -8.73 -9.05 24.92
N GLY A 38 -9.80 -8.97 24.13
CA GLY A 38 -11.07 -8.35 24.52
C GLY A 38 -11.30 -6.88 24.10
N ALA A 39 -10.50 -6.30 23.20
CA ALA A 39 -10.71 -4.90 22.81
C ALA A 39 -11.97 -4.64 21.97
N THR A 40 -12.55 -3.45 22.14
CA THR A 40 -13.80 -3.04 21.48
C THR A 40 -13.58 -2.50 20.06
N ARG A 41 -14.54 -2.75 19.14
CA ARG A 41 -14.47 -2.31 17.73
C ARG A 41 -14.31 -0.80 17.56
N ARG A 42 -14.79 0.00 18.52
CA ARG A 42 -14.78 1.47 18.48
C ARG A 42 -13.38 2.04 18.77
N GLN A 43 -12.62 1.40 19.66
CA GLN A 43 -11.22 1.76 19.94
C GLN A 43 -10.34 1.51 18.71
N ALA A 44 -10.50 0.35 18.07
CA ALA A 44 -9.80 0.01 16.84
C ALA A 44 -10.07 1.02 15.70
N ALA A 45 -11.34 1.38 15.48
CA ALA A 45 -11.70 2.34 14.44
C ALA A 45 -11.11 3.74 14.70
N ARG A 46 -11.08 4.21 15.95
CA ARG A 46 -10.51 5.50 16.31
C ARG A 46 -8.99 5.55 16.15
N MET A 47 -8.30 4.45 16.46
CA MET A 47 -6.87 4.30 16.27
C MET A 47 -6.49 4.36 14.79
N ILE A 48 -7.19 3.59 13.94
CA ILE A 48 -6.98 3.60 12.48
C ILE A 48 -7.21 5.00 11.92
N ALA A 49 -8.27 5.68 12.38
CA ALA A 49 -8.55 7.05 11.94
C ALA A 49 -7.44 8.04 12.31
N ALA A 50 -6.89 7.92 13.52
CA ALA A 50 -5.77 8.75 13.95
C ALA A 50 -4.51 8.47 13.11
N GLU A 51 -4.18 7.21 12.88
CA GLU A 51 -3.01 6.82 12.11
C GLU A 51 -3.09 7.24 10.64
N ALA A 52 -4.26 7.07 10.01
CA ALA A 52 -4.50 7.54 8.66
C ALA A 52 -4.42 9.07 8.56
N THR A 53 -4.96 9.79 9.56
CA THR A 53 -4.86 11.26 9.62
C THR A 53 -3.40 11.71 9.72
N VAL A 54 -2.62 11.10 10.61
CA VAL A 54 -1.19 11.42 10.77
C VAL A 54 -0.43 11.13 9.47
N THR A 55 -0.67 9.97 8.85
CA THR A 55 -0.03 9.59 7.58
C THR A 55 -0.36 10.58 6.47
N ALA A 56 -1.63 11.02 6.38
CA ALA A 56 -2.08 12.01 5.42
C ALA A 56 -1.39 13.36 5.60
N LEU A 57 -1.31 13.85 6.85
CA LEU A 57 -0.69 15.12 7.17
C LEU A 57 0.81 15.11 6.86
N VAL A 58 1.51 14.03 7.23
CA VAL A 58 2.94 13.87 6.95
C VAL A 58 3.19 13.79 5.45
N GLY A 59 2.42 12.98 4.72
CA GLY A 59 2.55 12.85 3.27
C GLY A 59 2.29 14.16 2.54
N ALA A 60 1.22 14.89 2.90
CA ALA A 60 0.90 16.19 2.33
C ALA A 60 1.98 17.24 2.63
N GLY A 61 2.46 17.30 3.86
CA GLY A 61 3.53 18.23 4.27
C GLY A 61 4.85 17.95 3.54
N ALA A 62 5.27 16.68 3.50
CA ALA A 62 6.48 16.27 2.80
C ALA A 62 6.39 16.53 1.29
N GLY A 63 5.25 16.22 0.67
CA GLY A 63 5.01 16.48 -0.75
C GLY A 63 5.03 17.97 -1.10
N ALA A 64 4.38 18.81 -0.29
CA ALA A 64 4.39 20.26 -0.47
C ALA A 64 5.81 20.86 -0.34
N LEU A 65 6.57 20.38 0.64
CA LEU A 65 7.96 20.80 0.82
C LEU A 65 8.83 20.39 -0.38
N ALA A 66 8.71 19.13 -0.83
CA ALA A 66 9.44 18.64 -1.99
C ALA A 66 9.10 19.45 -3.26
N ALA A 67 7.82 19.73 -3.49
CA ALA A 67 7.38 20.56 -4.62
C ALA A 67 7.99 21.97 -4.56
N ARG A 68 7.98 22.60 -3.37
CA ARG A 68 8.56 23.93 -3.18
C ARG A 68 10.06 23.95 -3.42
N LEU A 69 10.79 22.95 -2.94
CA LEU A 69 12.22 22.81 -3.19
C LEU A 69 12.52 22.60 -4.67
N ALA A 70 11.74 21.76 -5.36
CA ALA A 70 11.90 21.53 -6.80
C ALA A 70 11.69 22.83 -7.60
N VAL A 71 10.64 23.59 -7.29
CA VAL A 71 10.37 24.89 -7.94
C VAL A 71 11.49 25.89 -7.68
N ALA A 72 11.97 25.99 -6.43
CA ALA A 72 13.06 26.89 -6.07
C ALA A 72 14.34 26.57 -6.87
N ARG A 73 14.72 25.28 -6.95
CA ARG A 73 15.92 24.86 -7.69
C ARG A 73 15.85 25.13 -9.18
N ILE A 74 14.67 25.04 -9.78
CA ILE A 74 14.47 25.38 -11.19
C ILE A 74 14.57 26.90 -11.38
N ALA A 75 14.03 27.69 -10.45
CA ALA A 75 14.10 29.15 -10.50
C ALA A 75 15.54 29.67 -10.36
N ASP A 76 16.34 29.11 -9.44
CA ASP A 76 17.74 29.49 -9.24
C ASP A 76 18.59 29.29 -10.49
N GLY A 77 18.32 28.24 -11.28
CA GLY A 77 19.04 27.93 -12.52
C GLY A 77 18.56 28.72 -13.75
N ARG A 78 17.49 29.51 -13.63
CA ARG A 78 16.88 30.25 -14.75
C ARG A 78 16.38 31.64 -14.31
N PRO A 79 17.30 32.59 -14.03
CA PRO A 79 16.93 33.94 -13.66
C PRO A 79 16.05 34.60 -14.73
N GLY A 80 14.93 35.18 -14.32
CA GLY A 80 13.95 35.84 -15.20
C GLY A 80 12.74 34.99 -15.60
N TRP A 81 12.69 33.70 -15.26
CA TRP A 81 11.50 32.86 -15.49
C TRP A 81 10.54 32.96 -14.31
N HIS A 82 9.31 33.39 -14.57
CA HIS A 82 8.25 33.45 -13.57
C HIS A 82 7.52 32.10 -13.54
N ILE A 83 7.90 31.20 -12.62
CA ILE A 83 7.21 29.92 -12.43
C ILE A 83 5.89 30.19 -11.71
N VAL A 84 4.79 30.16 -12.46
CA VAL A 84 3.44 30.29 -11.91
C VAL A 84 2.91 28.89 -11.58
N VAL A 85 2.69 28.62 -10.29
CA VAL A 85 1.98 27.42 -9.83
C VAL A 85 0.48 27.74 -9.84
N PRO A 86 -0.32 27.16 -10.75
CA PRO A 86 -1.73 27.47 -10.82
C PRO A 86 -2.45 26.88 -9.58
N PRO A 87 -3.19 27.67 -8.81
CA PRO A 87 -3.77 27.24 -7.54
C PRO A 87 -4.90 26.20 -7.71
N THR A 88 -5.61 26.23 -8.85
CA THR A 88 -6.72 25.33 -9.14
C THR A 88 -6.33 23.84 -9.23
N PRO A 89 -5.38 23.41 -10.10
CA PRO A 89 -4.95 22.02 -10.14
C PRO A 89 -4.16 21.60 -8.89
N PHE A 90 -3.39 22.52 -8.29
CA PHE A 90 -2.67 22.23 -7.04
C PHE A 90 -3.64 21.94 -5.90
N GLY A 91 -4.67 22.78 -5.73
CA GLY A 91 -5.75 22.56 -4.78
C GLY A 91 -6.50 21.26 -5.05
N GLY A 92 -6.77 20.93 -6.32
CA GLY A 92 -7.41 19.67 -6.71
C GLY A 92 -6.59 18.43 -6.33
N ILE A 93 -5.27 18.45 -6.52
CA ILE A 93 -4.40 17.33 -6.12
C ILE A 93 -4.36 17.20 -4.59
N VAL A 94 -4.20 18.30 -3.86
CA VAL A 94 -4.17 18.29 -2.40
C VAL A 94 -5.50 17.78 -1.84
N ALA A 95 -6.63 18.29 -2.37
CA ALA A 95 -7.96 17.84 -1.98
C ALA A 95 -8.20 16.37 -2.34
N GLY A 96 -7.76 15.92 -3.52
CA GLY A 96 -7.85 14.53 -3.95
C GLY A 96 -7.02 13.59 -3.07
N ALA A 97 -5.79 13.96 -2.72
CA ALA A 97 -4.95 13.20 -1.81
C ALA A 97 -5.55 13.13 -0.40
N ALA A 98 -6.07 14.25 0.12
CA ALA A 98 -6.78 14.29 1.39
C ALA A 98 -8.03 13.40 1.37
N ALA A 99 -8.82 13.47 0.30
CA ALA A 99 -10.00 12.63 0.12
C ALA A 99 -9.63 11.14 0.06
N LEU A 100 -8.59 10.76 -0.69
CA LEU A 100 -8.11 9.38 -0.76
C LEU A 100 -7.62 8.86 0.59
N ALA A 101 -6.90 9.69 1.36
CA ALA A 101 -6.44 9.31 2.68
C ALA A 101 -7.61 9.16 3.67
N LEU A 102 -8.61 10.04 3.60
CA LEU A 102 -9.83 9.92 4.39
C LEU A 102 -10.67 8.69 3.99
N LEU A 103 -10.80 8.42 2.69
CA LEU A 103 -11.48 7.23 2.17
C LEU A 103 -10.76 5.95 2.56
N GLY A 104 -9.43 5.93 2.52
CA GLY A 104 -8.60 4.84 3.03
C GLY A 104 -8.67 4.71 4.56
N SER A 105 -8.96 5.78 5.27
CA SER A 105 -9.19 5.75 6.72
C SER A 105 -10.56 5.18 7.10
N LEU A 106 -11.53 5.19 6.18
CA LEU A 106 -12.85 4.66 6.51
C LEU A 106 -12.66 3.20 6.90
N PRO A 107 -13.14 2.79 8.09
CA PRO A 107 -13.12 1.39 8.44
C PRO A 107 -13.82 0.67 7.29
N PRO A 108 -13.17 -0.29 6.62
CA PRO A 108 -13.81 -1.02 5.53
C PRO A 108 -15.10 -1.54 6.12
N THR A 109 -16.22 -1.04 5.61
CA THR A 109 -17.54 -1.42 6.07
C THR A 109 -17.63 -2.90 5.78
N ASP A 110 -17.37 -3.67 6.83
CA ASP A 110 -17.13 -5.09 6.77
C ASP A 110 -18.43 -5.79 6.42
N ARG A 111 -18.66 -5.96 5.11
CA ARG A 111 -19.58 -6.96 4.56
C ARG A 111 -18.86 -7.97 3.67
N SER A 112 -17.55 -7.86 3.50
CA SER A 112 -16.82 -8.69 2.56
C SER A 112 -15.35 -8.83 2.94
N SER A 113 -15.04 -9.71 3.88
CA SER A 113 -13.93 -10.66 3.74
C SER A 113 -13.87 -11.67 4.88
N ARG A 114 -14.75 -12.67 4.78
CA ARG A 114 -14.36 -14.03 5.13
C ARG A 114 -13.35 -14.50 4.06
N ARG A 115 -12.09 -14.09 4.13
CA ARG A 115 -10.99 -14.83 3.49
C ARG A 115 -10.20 -15.51 4.60
N PRO A 116 -10.49 -16.79 4.90
CA PRO A 116 -9.75 -17.52 5.90
C PRO A 116 -8.29 -17.67 5.46
N ARG A 117 -7.37 -17.53 6.41
CA ARG A 117 -5.94 -17.87 6.37
C ARG A 117 -5.65 -19.36 6.02
N ARG A 118 -6.63 -20.08 5.46
CA ARG A 118 -6.44 -21.45 4.95
C ARG A 118 -5.75 -21.47 3.59
N GLN A 119 -5.80 -20.40 2.79
CA GLN A 119 -5.22 -20.42 1.45
C GLN A 119 -3.69 -20.34 1.45
N SER A 120 -3.03 -19.66 2.39
CA SER A 120 -1.57 -19.69 2.49
C SER A 120 -1.06 -21.08 2.85
N ILE A 121 -1.72 -21.75 3.79
CA ILE A 121 -1.40 -23.14 4.17
C ILE A 121 -1.78 -24.11 3.04
N ALA A 122 -2.88 -23.88 2.32
CA ALA A 122 -3.26 -24.75 1.19
C ALA A 122 -2.32 -24.60 -0.01
N ILE A 123 -1.76 -23.41 -0.25
CA ILE A 123 -0.75 -23.19 -1.29
C ILE A 123 0.58 -23.81 -0.87
N GLU A 124 1.00 -23.60 0.38
CA GLU A 124 2.21 -24.21 0.94
C GLU A 124 2.12 -25.75 0.98
N LEU A 125 0.95 -26.30 1.34
CA LEU A 125 0.69 -27.74 1.27
C LEU A 125 0.57 -28.26 -0.16
N ALA A 126 0.10 -27.46 -1.13
CA ALA A 126 0.07 -27.83 -2.54
C ALA A 126 1.49 -27.82 -3.14
N GLU A 127 2.31 -26.85 -2.76
CA GLU A 127 3.72 -26.74 -3.16
C GLU A 127 4.58 -27.85 -2.52
N LEU A 128 4.30 -28.19 -1.26
CA LEU A 128 4.87 -29.36 -0.59
C LEU A 128 4.38 -30.69 -1.22
N SER A 129 3.12 -30.79 -1.62
CA SER A 129 2.62 -31.97 -2.33
C SER A 129 3.35 -32.15 -3.65
N ILE A 130 3.51 -31.06 -4.42
CA ILE A 130 4.21 -31.01 -5.74
C ILE A 130 5.72 -31.28 -5.60
N SER A 131 6.34 -31.05 -4.45
CA SER A 131 7.75 -31.42 -4.25
C SER A 131 7.93 -32.88 -3.82
N THR A 132 6.88 -33.52 -3.28
CA THR A 132 6.94 -34.89 -2.74
C THR A 132 6.69 -35.96 -3.81
N ASP A 133 5.98 -35.62 -4.88
CA ASP A 133 5.68 -36.49 -6.03
C ASP A 133 6.74 -36.41 -7.14
N TRP A 134 7.70 -35.47 -7.07
CA TRP A 134 8.69 -35.23 -8.14
C TRP A 134 10.07 -35.92 -7.99
N ASN A 135 10.38 -36.67 -6.93
CA ASN A 135 11.77 -37.16 -6.73
C ASN A 135 11.97 -38.69 -6.70
N TRP A 136 10.95 -39.49 -7.02
CA TRP A 136 11.09 -40.96 -6.94
C TRP A 136 11.82 -41.60 -8.13
N GLY A 137 11.81 -40.98 -9.32
CA GLY A 137 12.48 -41.50 -10.53
C GLY A 137 13.95 -41.10 -10.66
N GLU A 138 14.29 -39.86 -10.29
CA GLU A 138 15.66 -39.33 -10.43
C GLU A 138 16.60 -39.81 -9.30
N GLY A 139 16.07 -39.97 -8.08
CA GLY A 139 16.83 -40.55 -6.96
C GLY A 139 17.21 -42.02 -7.19
N ALA A 140 16.31 -42.81 -7.79
CA ALA A 140 16.58 -44.21 -8.12
C ALA A 140 17.65 -44.36 -9.21
N ALA A 141 17.65 -43.47 -10.21
CA ALA A 141 18.66 -43.48 -11.27
C ALA A 141 20.06 -43.08 -10.77
N ARG A 142 20.13 -42.13 -9.81
CA ARG A 142 21.40 -41.73 -9.17
C ARG A 142 21.99 -42.84 -8.31
N LEU A 143 21.17 -43.55 -7.54
CA LEU A 143 21.63 -44.67 -6.71
C LEU A 143 22.01 -45.91 -7.52
N ALA A 144 21.39 -46.14 -8.68
CA ALA A 144 21.77 -47.22 -9.59
C ALA A 144 23.10 -46.93 -10.34
N GLY A 145 23.43 -45.65 -10.56
CA GLY A 145 24.68 -45.23 -11.19
C GLY A 145 25.90 -45.24 -10.26
N GLU A 146 25.69 -45.21 -8.94
CA GLU A 146 26.78 -45.25 -7.95
C GLU A 146 27.15 -46.67 -7.48
N VAL A 147 26.37 -47.69 -7.85
CA VAL A 147 26.59 -49.10 -7.44
C VAL A 147 27.17 -49.97 -8.57
N GLY A 148 27.53 -49.38 -9.72
CA GLY A 148 28.25 -50.04 -10.82
C GLY A 148 29.71 -49.63 -10.89
#